data_AF-A0A956KB59-F1
#
_entry.id   AF-A0A956KB59-F1
#
_cell.length_a   1.000
_cell.length_b   1.000
_cell.length_c   1.000
_cell.angle_alpha   90.00
_cell.angle_beta   90.00
_cell.angle_gamma   90.00
#
_symmetry.space_group_name_H-M   'P 1'
#
loop_
_entity.id
_entity.type
_entity.pdbx_description
1 polymer ?
#
loop_
_entity_poly.entity_id
_entity_poly.type
_entity_poly.pdbx_seq_one_letter_code
_entity_poly.pdbx_strand_id
1 'polypeptide(L)'
;MAIRLGDTAPDFTAQTTDGELRFHEWLGDSWGILFSHPKDFTPVCTTELGYLASLKDEFAKRNVKVIGLSVDPVEDHRRWAGDIEETQGHALNYPLIGDADRTVAQLYDMIHPNADNTLTV
;
A
#
# COMPACT_ATOMS: atom_id res chain seq x y z
N MET A 1 -2.45 -18.75 -6.16
CA MET A 1 -1.17 -19.43 -5.84
C MET A 1 -0.28 -18.33 -5.31
N ALA A 2 0.23 -18.47 -4.09
CA ALA A 2 1.11 -17.47 -3.50
C ALA A 2 2.35 -17.24 -4.38
N ILE A 3 2.73 -15.98 -4.56
CA ILE A 3 3.98 -15.60 -5.20
C ILE A 3 5.18 -16.16 -4.42
N ARG A 4 6.24 -16.56 -5.10
CA ARG A 4 7.48 -17.08 -4.50
C ARG A 4 8.69 -16.23 -4.87
N LEU A 5 9.78 -16.42 -4.14
CA LEU A 5 11.05 -15.76 -4.45
C LEU A 5 11.52 -16.13 -5.87
N GLY A 6 11.81 -15.12 -6.67
CA GLY A 6 12.24 -15.27 -8.06
C GLY A 6 11.11 -15.23 -9.09
N ASP A 7 9.85 -15.29 -8.66
CA ASP A 7 8.70 -15.10 -9.55
C ASP A 7 8.63 -13.64 -10.02
N THR A 8 8.13 -13.44 -11.24
CA THR A 8 7.73 -12.10 -11.68
C THR A 8 6.55 -11.65 -10.83
N ALA A 9 6.66 -10.46 -10.23
CA ALA A 9 5.58 -9.84 -9.48
C ALA A 9 4.31 -9.72 -10.36
N PRO A 10 3.14 -10.20 -9.89
CA PRO A 10 1.88 -10.04 -10.62
C PRO A 10 1.66 -8.60 -11.08
N ASP A 11 1.33 -8.42 -12.35
CA ASP A 11 0.91 -7.10 -12.85
C ASP A 11 -0.58 -6.89 -12.57
N PHE A 12 -0.98 -5.65 -12.32
CA PHE A 12 -2.36 -5.28 -12.04
C PHE A 12 -2.64 -3.83 -12.42
N THR A 13 -3.92 -3.51 -12.57
CA THR A 13 -4.43 -2.14 -12.66
C THR A 13 -5.30 -1.89 -11.45
N ALA A 14 -5.03 -0.82 -10.70
CA ALA A 14 -5.80 -0.51 -9.50
C ALA A 14 -6.02 1.00 -9.33
N GLN A 15 -7.08 1.33 -8.60
CA GLN A 15 -7.35 2.70 -8.18
C GLN A 15 -6.51 3.03 -6.94
N THR A 16 -5.83 4.17 -6.96
CA THR A 16 -5.01 4.64 -5.85
C THR A 16 -5.38 6.07 -5.47
N THR A 17 -4.83 6.55 -4.34
CA THR A 17 -4.93 7.97 -3.96
C THR A 17 -4.44 8.93 -5.04
N ASP A 18 -3.50 8.50 -5.89
CA ASP A 18 -2.86 9.29 -6.95
C ASP A 18 -3.52 9.06 -8.33
N GLY A 19 -4.62 8.29 -8.39
CA GLY A 19 -5.34 7.94 -9.61
C GLY A 19 -5.19 6.47 -9.99
N GLU A 20 -5.66 6.12 -11.19
CA GLU A 20 -5.50 4.78 -11.75
C GLU A 20 -4.04 4.51 -12.09
N LEU A 21 -3.56 3.32 -11.73
CA LEU A 21 -2.17 2.92 -11.86
C LEU A 21 -2.07 1.51 -12.44
N ARG A 22 -1.16 1.34 -13.40
CA ARG A 22 -0.72 0.03 -13.92
C ARG A 22 0.62 -0.32 -13.28
N PHE A 23 0.68 -1.41 -12.52
CA PHE A 23 1.76 -1.65 -11.55
C PHE A 23 3.14 -1.69 -12.18
N HIS A 24 3.34 -2.46 -13.26
CA HIS A 24 4.64 -2.55 -13.93
C HIS A 24 5.04 -1.23 -14.61
N GLU A 25 4.07 -0.49 -15.19
CA GLU A 25 4.34 0.81 -15.82
C GLU A 25 4.73 1.87 -14.79
N TRP A 26 4.03 1.90 -13.64
CA TRP A 26 4.38 2.77 -12.53
C TRP A 26 5.73 2.42 -11.92
N LEU A 27 6.04 1.13 -11.78
CA LEU A 27 7.32 0.68 -11.24
C LEU A 27 8.47 1.09 -12.16
N GLY A 28 8.35 0.83 -13.46
CA GLY A 28 9.40 1.08 -14.44
C GLY A 28 10.69 0.32 -14.09
N ASP A 29 11.83 0.99 -14.22
CA ASP A 29 13.15 0.42 -13.88
C ASP A 29 13.55 0.60 -12.39
N SER A 30 12.60 0.98 -11.53
CA SER A 30 12.84 1.15 -10.09
C SER A 30 12.64 -0.15 -9.32
N TRP A 31 13.27 -0.26 -8.15
CA TRP A 31 12.86 -1.21 -7.13
C TRP A 31 11.50 -0.81 -6.55
N GLY A 32 10.73 -1.78 -6.06
CA GLY A 32 9.40 -1.55 -5.51
C GLY A 32 9.23 -2.20 -4.14
N ILE A 33 8.59 -1.47 -3.22
CA ILE A 33 8.03 -2.01 -1.98
C ILE A 33 6.52 -1.89 -2.11
N LEU A 34 5.85 -3.04 -2.21
CA LEU A 34 4.41 -3.18 -2.01
C LEU A 34 4.21 -3.72 -0.60
N PHE A 35 3.50 -2.96 0.24
CA PHE A 35 3.16 -3.38 1.60
C PHE A 35 1.66 -3.21 1.83
N SER A 36 1.07 -4.09 2.64
CA SER A 36 -0.33 -3.99 3.04
C SER A 36 -0.45 -3.53 4.48
N HIS A 37 -1.57 -2.90 4.80
CA HIS A 37 -1.99 -2.64 6.18
C HIS A 37 -3.43 -3.11 6.38
N PRO A 38 -3.77 -3.68 7.56
CA PRO A 38 -5.06 -4.31 7.78
C PRO A 38 -6.28 -3.45 7.45
N LYS A 39 -6.28 -2.21 7.93
CA LYS A 39 -7.42 -1.29 7.82
C LYS A 39 -7.03 0.15 8.15
N ASP A 40 -7.63 1.09 7.44
CA ASP A 40 -7.58 2.52 7.74
C ASP A 40 -8.12 2.83 9.16
N PHE A 41 -7.75 3.99 9.70
CA PHE A 41 -8.19 4.45 11.03
C PHE A 41 -7.82 3.51 12.19
N THR A 42 -6.75 2.72 12.04
CA THR A 42 -6.23 1.86 13.11
C THR A 42 -4.85 2.35 13.59
N PRO A 43 -4.59 2.33 14.91
CA PRO A 43 -3.48 3.09 15.50
C PRO A 43 -2.09 2.63 15.03
N VAL A 44 -1.88 1.32 14.89
CA VAL A 44 -0.58 0.78 14.44
C VAL A 44 -0.33 1.17 12.99
N CYS A 45 -1.30 0.98 12.11
CA CYS A 45 -1.18 1.34 10.69
C CYS A 45 -0.90 2.84 10.54
N THR A 46 -1.52 3.71 11.35
CA THR A 46 -1.25 5.15 11.33
C THR A 46 0.22 5.43 11.58
N THR A 47 0.82 4.78 12.58
CA THR A 47 2.25 4.95 12.90
C THR A 47 3.17 4.40 11.82
N GLU A 48 2.85 3.24 11.24
CA GLU A 48 3.68 2.60 10.22
C GLU A 48 3.70 3.41 8.92
N LEU A 49 2.52 3.87 8.47
CA LEU A 49 2.40 4.64 7.24
C LEU A 49 3.07 6.02 7.35
N GLY A 50 2.90 6.71 8.48
CA GLY A 50 3.57 7.99 8.74
C GLY A 50 5.09 7.85 8.83
N TYR A 51 5.59 6.78 9.46
CA TYR A 51 7.03 6.49 9.50
C TYR A 51 7.58 6.20 8.11
N LEU A 52 6.91 5.39 7.29
CA LEU A 52 7.29 5.16 5.89
C LEU A 52 7.31 6.47 5.09
N ALA A 53 6.37 7.38 5.33
CA ALA A 53 6.32 8.69 4.67
C ALA A 53 7.54 9.55 5.03
N SER A 54 8.01 9.48 6.29
CA SER A 54 9.25 10.15 6.73
C SER A 54 10.52 9.63 6.03
N LEU A 55 10.50 8.37 5.56
CA LEU A 55 11.62 7.70 4.93
C LEU A 55 11.64 7.80 3.40
N LYS A 56 10.68 8.51 2.79
CA LYS A 56 10.56 8.63 1.32
C LYS A 56 11.88 8.98 0.63
N ASP A 57 12.61 9.97 1.14
CA ASP A 57 13.87 10.41 0.55
C ASP A 57 14.98 9.36 0.66
N GLU A 58 14.96 8.52 1.70
CA GLU A 58 15.90 7.41 1.84
C GLU A 58 15.61 6.30 0.81
N PHE A 59 14.33 6.01 0.54
CA PHE A 59 13.96 5.08 -0.52
C PHE A 59 14.31 5.65 -1.91
N ALA A 60 14.03 6.93 -2.15
CA ALA A 60 14.35 7.59 -3.42
C ALA A 60 15.86 7.56 -3.73
N LYS A 61 16.74 7.79 -2.74
CA LYS A 61 18.21 7.67 -2.89
C LYS A 61 18.66 6.28 -3.37
N ARG A 62 17.83 5.25 -3.19
CA ARG A 62 18.10 3.85 -3.53
C ARG A 62 17.34 3.39 -4.78
N ASN A 63 16.69 4.32 -5.51
CA ASN A 63 15.82 4.02 -6.64
C ASN A 63 14.68 3.05 -6.25
N VAL A 64 14.07 3.26 -5.08
CA VAL A 64 12.96 2.47 -4.56
C VAL A 64 11.69 3.30 -4.54
N LYS A 65 10.61 2.76 -5.10
CA LYS A 65 9.24 3.29 -5.00
C LYS A 65 8.47 2.49 -3.95
N VAL A 66 7.63 3.19 -3.19
CA VAL A 66 6.78 2.60 -2.15
C VAL A 66 5.32 2.76 -2.55
N ILE A 67 4.51 1.72 -2.32
CA ILE A 67 3.06 1.74 -2.52
C ILE A 67 2.42 0.91 -1.41
N GLY A 68 1.40 1.48 -0.76
CA GLY A 68 0.63 0.80 0.28
C GLY A 68 -0.66 0.20 -0.28
N LEU A 69 -1.28 -0.69 0.48
CA LEU A 69 -2.52 -1.37 0.12
C LEU A 69 -3.38 -1.69 1.35
N SER A 70 -4.68 -1.44 1.27
CA SER A 70 -5.67 -2.15 2.10
C SER A 70 -6.93 -2.45 1.30
N VAL A 71 -7.88 -3.16 1.92
CA VAL A 71 -9.19 -3.45 1.33
C VAL A 71 -10.19 -2.30 1.51
N ASP A 72 -9.76 -1.17 2.09
CA ASP A 72 -10.58 0.03 2.20
C ASP A 72 -10.64 0.75 0.84
N PRO A 73 -11.72 1.49 0.53
CA PRO A 73 -11.81 2.27 -0.70
C PRO A 73 -10.88 3.48 -0.66
N VAL A 74 -10.45 3.96 -1.84
CA VAL A 74 -9.56 5.14 -1.98
C VAL A 74 -10.08 6.40 -1.25
N GLU A 75 -11.40 6.59 -1.19
CA GLU A 75 -11.97 7.75 -0.49
C GLU A 75 -11.79 7.71 1.03
N ASP A 76 -11.58 6.53 1.60
CA ASP A 76 -11.29 6.37 3.02
C ASP A 76 -9.81 6.68 3.27
N HIS A 77 -8.90 6.22 2.40
CA HIS A 77 -7.47 6.61 2.44
C HIS A 77 -7.28 8.12 2.42
N ARG A 78 -8.03 8.82 1.55
CA ARG A 78 -7.97 10.28 1.45
C ARG A 78 -8.42 10.98 2.72
N ARG A 79 -9.44 10.44 3.41
CA ARG A 79 -9.91 10.98 4.68
C ARG A 79 -8.91 10.70 5.81
N TRP A 80 -8.33 9.50 5.81
CA TRP A 80 -7.38 9.07 6.83
C TRP A 80 -6.00 9.74 6.72
N ALA A 81 -5.60 10.19 5.53
CA ALA A 81 -4.32 10.87 5.32
C ALA A 81 -4.09 12.08 6.25
N GLY A 82 -5.16 12.81 6.59
CA GLY A 82 -5.10 13.92 7.55
C GLY A 82 -4.73 13.46 8.96
N ASP A 83 -5.30 12.36 9.43
CA ASP A 83 -5.02 11.79 10.77
C ASP A 83 -3.56 11.32 10.87
N ILE A 84 -3.02 10.76 9.78
CA ILE A 84 -1.60 10.35 9.71
C ILE A 84 -0.70 11.57 9.82
N GLU A 85 -0.97 12.63 9.04
CA GLU A 85 -0.17 13.86 9.09
C GLU A 85 -0.23 14.52 10.47
N GLU A 86 -1.43 14.65 11.04
CA GLU A 86 -1.66 15.27 12.34
C GLU A 86 -0.91 14.55 13.46
N THR A 87 -0.94 13.21 13.46
CA THR A 87 -0.40 12.43 14.57
C THR A 87 1.06 12.02 14.39
N GLN A 88 1.54 11.86 13.16
CA GLN A 88 2.90 11.40 12.87
C GLN A 88 3.84 12.51 12.38
N GLY A 89 3.31 13.71 12.06
CA GLY A 89 4.10 14.85 11.60
C GLY A 89 4.59 14.74 10.15
N HIS A 90 4.13 13.74 9.41
CA HIS A 90 4.50 13.49 8.02
C HIS A 90 3.26 13.16 7.20
N ALA A 91 2.98 13.98 6.19
CA ALA A 91 1.93 13.71 5.21
C ALA A 91 2.25 12.44 4.40
N LEU A 92 1.22 11.64 4.12
CA LEU A 92 1.31 10.58 3.13
C LEU A 92 1.79 11.15 1.78
N ASN A 93 2.83 10.54 1.23
CA ASN A 93 3.56 11.06 0.08
C ASN A 93 3.95 9.98 -0.94
N TYR A 94 3.22 8.86 -0.89
CA TYR A 94 3.26 7.70 -1.77
C TYR A 94 1.82 7.16 -1.96
N PRO A 95 1.54 6.46 -3.06
CA PRO A 95 0.19 5.99 -3.36
C PRO A 95 -0.28 4.90 -2.38
N LEU A 96 -1.57 4.94 -2.04
CA LEU A 96 -2.29 3.83 -1.40
C LEU A 96 -3.31 3.24 -2.37
N ILE A 97 -3.24 1.92 -2.59
CA ILE A 97 -4.19 1.15 -3.40
C ILE A 97 -5.45 0.88 -2.58
N GLY A 98 -6.60 1.26 -3.12
CA GLY A 98 -7.89 0.86 -2.57
C GLY A 98 -8.37 -0.45 -3.19
N ASP A 99 -8.18 -1.57 -2.49
CA ASP A 99 -8.42 -2.93 -2.97
C ASP A 99 -9.75 -3.50 -2.45
N ALA A 100 -10.85 -2.75 -2.62
CA ALA A 100 -12.16 -3.11 -2.06
C ALA A 100 -12.73 -4.45 -2.56
N ASP A 101 -12.35 -4.87 -3.78
CA ASP A 101 -12.69 -6.17 -4.34
C ASP A 101 -11.68 -7.29 -4.03
N ARG A 102 -10.60 -6.94 -3.31
CA ARG A 102 -9.53 -7.83 -2.84
C ARG A 102 -8.70 -8.44 -3.96
N THR A 103 -8.72 -7.86 -5.15
CA THR A 103 -8.02 -8.39 -6.31
C THR A 103 -6.52 -8.45 -6.07
N VAL A 104 -5.92 -7.33 -5.64
CA VAL A 104 -4.46 -7.24 -5.46
C VAL A 104 -4.02 -8.05 -4.24
N ALA A 105 -4.76 -7.98 -3.14
CA ALA A 105 -4.49 -8.77 -1.93
C ALA A 105 -4.54 -10.28 -2.22
N GLN A 106 -5.46 -10.75 -3.08
CA GLN A 106 -5.50 -12.16 -3.50
C GLN A 106 -4.36 -12.53 -4.46
N LEU A 107 -3.96 -11.64 -5.37
CA LEU A 107 -2.82 -11.88 -6.27
C LEU A 107 -1.51 -12.13 -5.50
N TYR A 108 -1.34 -11.43 -4.39
CA TYR A 108 -0.14 -11.53 -3.55
C TYR A 108 -0.32 -12.41 -2.30
N ASP A 109 -1.48 -13.04 -2.11
CA ASP A 109 -1.80 -13.90 -0.97
C ASP A 109 -1.67 -13.20 0.40
N MET A 110 -2.08 -11.93 0.47
CA MET A 110 -2.03 -11.04 1.66
C MET A 110 -3.31 -11.10 2.53
N ILE A 111 -4.11 -12.16 2.37
CA ILE A 111 -5.31 -12.40 3.19
C ILE A 111 -5.12 -13.74 3.87
N HIS A 112 -4.72 -13.69 5.14
CA HIS A 112 -4.59 -14.89 5.93
C HIS A 112 -5.99 -15.54 6.13
N PRO A 113 -6.17 -16.85 5.87
CA PRO A 113 -7.49 -17.51 5.87
C PRO A 113 -8.18 -17.54 7.23
N ASN A 114 -7.42 -17.33 8.32
CA ASN A 114 -7.94 -17.22 9.68
C ASN A 114 -7.92 -15.78 10.23
N ALA A 115 -7.49 -14.80 9.43
CA ALA A 115 -7.68 -13.40 9.79
C ALA A 115 -9.15 -13.01 9.54
N ASP A 116 -9.66 -12.06 10.32
CA ASP A 116 -10.98 -11.49 10.05
C ASP A 116 -10.98 -10.96 8.60
N ASN A 117 -11.98 -11.34 7.80
CA ASN A 117 -12.08 -11.05 6.36
C ASN A 117 -12.14 -9.55 6.02
N THR A 118 -12.05 -8.67 7.02
CA THR A 118 -12.00 -7.22 6.92
C THR A 118 -10.61 -6.64 7.21
N LEU A 119 -9.63 -7.49 7.51
CA LEU A 119 -8.25 -7.13 7.84
C LEU A 119 -7.31 -7.83 6.84
N THR A 120 -6.48 -7.07 6.14
CA THR A 120 -5.33 -7.65 5.41
C THR A 120 -4.22 -8.02 6.41
N VAL A 121 -3.49 -9.10 6.16
CA VAL A 121 -2.36 -9.55 6.99
C VAL A 121 -1.21 -9.97 6.09
#